data_AF-A0A7S2LAS0-F1
#
_entry.id   AF-A0A7S2LAS0-F1
#
_cell.length_a   1.000
_cell.length_b   1.000
_cell.length_c   1.000
_cell.angle_alpha   90.00
_cell.angle_beta   90.00
_cell.angle_gamma   90.00
#
_symmetry.space_group_name_H-M   'P 1'
#
loop_
_entity.id
_entity.type
_entity.pdbx_description
1 polymer ?
#
loop_
_entity_poly.entity_id
_entity_poly.type
_entity_poly.pdbx_seq_one_letter_code
_entity_poly.pdbx_strand_id
1 'polypeptide(L)'
;MHRKLQFNIAAKDMANKAGMFSTSSPFAIVTVMVARNNQFYRKATVKTESVERELSPNWLTTVDVELDEALDESMLISVKIFDRIEAPERRMGGALFDIASLQENGCFMERKMRNGGTLSCSLVEKCDAGQVKFTLQGYRLKTINRAKNKLRTNPYFEISRDDGPCWTTIYRSEVQANYLSPKFEQCKFELSSLCRGDLDAPLLLTVYNKDSATQNRVIGSLETSIREMMTKPTRIVRSSASSTSSGASQGGMPLRDSSGKEVGDIIIEQISVRRPKPRRRKSSGVDSLSTGCSSSLFSNKHVKLVRFSSALFD
;
A
#
# COMPACT_ATOMS: atom_id res chain seq x y z
N MET A 1 14.81 13.15 19.29
CA MET A 1 14.50 13.53 17.89
C MET A 1 13.00 13.35 17.67
N HIS A 2 12.34 14.17 16.86
CA HIS A 2 10.93 13.96 16.52
C HIS A 2 10.83 13.23 15.18
N ARG A 3 10.18 12.06 15.19
CA ARG A 3 10.03 11.20 14.01
C ARG A 3 8.56 11.03 13.69
N LYS A 4 8.23 11.07 12.41
CA LYS A 4 6.88 10.84 11.91
C LYS A 4 6.86 9.54 11.13
N LEU A 5 6.05 8.58 11.58
CA LEU A 5 5.86 7.29 10.93
C LEU A 5 4.47 7.23 10.32
N GLN A 6 4.36 6.50 9.22
CA GLN A 6 3.12 6.12 8.57
C GLN A 6 2.85 4.66 8.87
N PHE A 7 1.71 4.37 9.50
CA PHE A 7 1.26 3.01 9.80
C PHE A 7 0.24 2.57 8.76
N ASN A 8 0.52 1.43 8.13
CA ASN A 8 -0.33 0.77 7.14
C ASN A 8 -0.83 -0.57 7.71
N ILE A 9 -2.04 -0.98 7.31
CA ILE A 9 -2.61 -2.28 7.70
C ILE A 9 -3.21 -3.01 6.51
N ALA A 10 -3.13 -4.32 6.54
CA ALA A 10 -3.83 -5.22 5.64
C ALA A 10 -4.25 -6.48 6.40
N ALA A 11 -5.22 -7.21 5.87
CA ALA A 11 -5.59 -8.51 6.42
C ALA A 11 -5.69 -9.54 5.30
N LYS A 12 -5.58 -10.82 5.65
CA LYS A 12 -5.77 -11.96 4.76
C LYS A 12 -6.61 -13.05 5.39
N ASP A 13 -7.34 -13.79 4.56
CA ASP A 13 -8.09 -14.99 4.93
C ASP A 13 -9.07 -14.78 6.09
N MET A 14 -9.73 -13.61 6.14
CA MET A 14 -10.67 -13.30 7.20
C MET A 14 -11.96 -14.13 7.11
N ALA A 15 -12.56 -14.41 8.26
CA ALA A 15 -13.85 -15.09 8.31
C ALA A 15 -14.97 -14.24 7.69
N ASN A 16 -15.76 -14.83 6.80
CA ASN A 16 -16.94 -14.17 6.24
C ASN A 16 -18.05 -14.01 7.29
N LYS A 17 -18.53 -12.79 7.48
CA LYS A 17 -19.61 -12.41 8.42
C LYS A 17 -20.88 -11.90 7.72
N ALA A 18 -20.86 -11.74 6.39
CA ALA A 18 -22.00 -11.27 5.59
C ALA A 18 -23.05 -12.34 5.29
N GLY A 19 -22.81 -13.60 5.69
CA GLY A 19 -23.72 -14.73 5.47
C GLY A 19 -23.41 -15.55 4.21
N MET A 20 -24.24 -16.55 3.94
CA MET A 20 -23.97 -17.59 2.93
C MET A 20 -24.02 -17.09 1.47
N PHE A 21 -24.70 -15.98 1.20
CA PHE A 21 -24.90 -15.46 -0.17
C PHE A 21 -24.21 -14.12 -0.43
N SER A 22 -23.29 -13.71 0.47
CA SER A 22 -22.57 -12.46 0.35
C SER A 22 -21.15 -12.61 0.90
N THR A 23 -20.29 -11.66 0.57
CA THR A 23 -18.93 -11.57 1.09
C THR A 23 -18.83 -10.31 1.94
N SER A 24 -18.21 -10.43 3.12
CA SER A 24 -17.94 -9.29 3.99
C SER A 24 -17.22 -8.15 3.29
N SER A 25 -17.53 -6.94 3.75
CA SER A 25 -16.94 -5.69 3.28
C SER A 25 -16.23 -4.99 4.45
N PRO A 26 -15.01 -5.43 4.79
CA PRO A 26 -14.37 -5.09 6.05
C PRO A 26 -13.85 -3.65 6.10
N PHE A 27 -13.93 -3.04 7.29
CA PHE A 27 -13.21 -1.81 7.66
C PHE A 27 -12.55 -1.99 9.04
N ALA A 28 -11.60 -1.13 9.36
CA ALA A 28 -10.89 -1.14 10.62
C ALA A 28 -11.07 0.15 11.41
N ILE A 29 -11.02 0.04 12.73
CA ILE A 29 -10.83 1.12 13.68
C ILE A 29 -9.43 0.96 14.26
N VAL A 30 -8.58 1.95 14.00
CA VAL A 30 -7.18 1.99 14.44
C VAL A 30 -7.04 3.04 15.53
N THR A 31 -6.61 2.65 16.72
CA THR A 31 -6.45 3.54 17.88
C THR A 31 -5.00 3.55 18.32
N VAL A 32 -4.38 4.74 18.31
CA VAL A 32 -3.03 4.95 18.86
C VAL A 32 -3.17 5.28 20.33
N MET A 33 -2.52 4.48 21.16
CA MET A 33 -2.49 4.61 22.61
C MET A 33 -1.05 4.87 23.04
N VAL A 34 -0.87 5.71 24.05
CA VAL A 34 0.42 5.97 24.66
C VAL A 34 0.35 5.57 26.11
N ALA A 35 1.36 4.85 26.58
CA ALA A 35 1.54 4.52 27.98
C ALA A 35 2.59 5.44 28.59
N ARG A 36 2.19 6.16 29.64
CA ARG A 36 3.04 7.05 30.44
C ARG A 36 2.60 6.99 31.89
N ASN A 37 3.54 6.92 32.83
CA ASN A 37 3.25 6.91 34.27
C ASN A 37 2.20 5.84 34.68
N ASN A 38 2.30 4.62 34.13
CA ASN A 38 1.34 3.52 34.33
C ASN A 38 -0.12 3.81 33.90
N GLN A 39 -0.36 4.88 33.13
CA GLN A 39 -1.66 5.16 32.54
C GLN A 39 -1.58 5.08 31.01
N PHE A 40 -2.67 4.60 30.41
CA PHE A 40 -2.86 4.64 28.96
C PHE A 40 -3.79 5.79 28.60
N TYR A 41 -3.37 6.60 27.64
CA TYR A 41 -4.23 7.59 27.02
C TYR A 41 -4.30 7.36 25.51
N ARG A 42 -5.48 7.63 24.95
CA ARG A 42 -5.73 7.56 23.52
C ARG A 42 -5.22 8.84 22.86
N LYS A 43 -4.23 8.72 21.97
CA LYS A 43 -3.67 9.82 21.18
C LYS A 43 -4.47 10.08 19.91
N ALA A 44 -4.92 9.03 19.22
CA ALA A 44 -5.68 9.15 17.98
C ALA A 44 -6.61 7.96 17.77
N THR A 45 -7.67 8.15 16.96
CA THR A 45 -8.42 7.03 16.39
C THR A 45 -8.87 7.37 14.99
N VAL A 46 -8.66 6.43 14.09
CA VAL A 46 -8.94 6.54 12.66
C VAL A 46 -9.82 5.36 12.26
N LYS A 47 -10.91 5.64 11.56
CA LYS A 47 -11.74 4.62 10.89
C LYS A 47 -11.30 4.56 9.42
N THR A 48 -11.00 3.37 8.92
CA THR A 48 -10.64 3.18 7.51
C THR A 48 -11.88 3.19 6.62
N GLU A 49 -11.65 3.24 5.32
CA GLU A 49 -12.67 2.86 4.34
C GLU A 49 -13.07 1.38 4.50
N SER A 50 -14.26 1.04 4.00
CA SER A 50 -14.67 -0.35 3.83
C SER A 50 -14.24 -0.86 2.46
N VAL A 51 -13.61 -2.02 2.42
CA VAL A 51 -13.25 -2.69 1.15
C VAL A 51 -14.39 -3.63 0.79
N GLU A 52 -15.04 -3.42 -0.36
CA GLU A 52 -16.24 -4.19 -0.73
C GLU A 52 -15.92 -5.63 -1.11
N ARG A 53 -16.65 -6.58 -0.51
CA ARG A 53 -16.64 -8.02 -0.85
C ARG A 53 -15.23 -8.61 -0.94
N GLU A 54 -14.43 -8.37 0.09
CA GLU A 54 -13.03 -8.76 0.14
C GLU A 54 -12.69 -9.32 1.52
N LEU A 55 -12.10 -10.52 1.58
CA LEU A 55 -11.68 -11.16 2.84
C LEU A 55 -10.17 -11.04 3.08
N SER A 56 -9.45 -10.50 2.10
CA SER A 56 -8.04 -10.13 2.21
C SER A 56 -7.83 -8.65 1.88
N PRO A 57 -8.42 -7.72 2.66
CA PRO A 57 -8.42 -6.30 2.34
C PRO A 57 -7.05 -5.66 2.53
N ASN A 58 -6.72 -4.76 1.60
CA ASN A 58 -5.71 -3.73 1.79
C ASN A 58 -6.41 -2.39 1.97
N TRP A 59 -6.24 -1.77 3.13
CA TRP A 59 -6.78 -0.44 3.41
C TRP A 59 -5.76 0.63 3.05
N LEU A 60 -6.19 1.62 2.27
CA LEU A 60 -5.41 2.77 1.85
C LEU A 60 -5.31 3.83 2.96
N THR A 61 -6.29 3.85 3.87
CA THR A 61 -6.24 4.74 5.04
C THR A 61 -5.00 4.45 5.88
N THR A 62 -4.15 5.45 6.05
CA THR A 62 -2.92 5.36 6.86
C THR A 62 -3.07 6.11 8.17
N VAL A 63 -2.36 5.68 9.22
CA VAL A 63 -2.31 6.38 10.50
C VAL A 63 -0.94 7.00 10.71
N ASP A 64 -0.89 8.31 10.94
CA ASP A 64 0.35 8.99 11.29
C ASP A 64 0.67 8.79 12.78
N VAL A 65 1.87 8.32 13.06
CA VAL A 65 2.40 8.10 14.42
C VAL A 65 3.59 9.01 14.62
N GLU A 66 3.45 9.92 15.57
CA GLU A 66 4.51 10.86 15.93
C GLU A 66 5.23 10.37 17.19
N LEU A 67 6.52 10.08 17.04
CA LEU A 67 7.42 9.66 18.10
C LEU A 67 8.25 10.84 18.56
N ASP A 68 8.29 11.06 19.87
CA ASP A 68 9.20 12.00 20.51
C ASP A 68 10.15 11.23 21.40
N GLU A 69 11.39 11.05 20.95
CA GLU A 69 12.42 10.31 21.70
C GLU A 69 12.84 11.01 23.00
N ALA A 70 12.48 12.29 23.20
CA ALA A 70 12.70 12.96 24.47
C ALA A 70 11.75 12.47 25.57
N LEU A 71 10.67 11.78 25.18
CA LEU A 71 9.67 11.23 26.09
C LEU A 71 9.91 9.72 26.23
N ASP A 72 10.01 9.23 27.47
CA ASP A 72 10.02 7.79 27.79
C ASP A 72 8.58 7.24 27.69
N GLU A 73 8.03 7.27 26.47
CA GLU A 73 6.67 6.88 26.14
C GLU A 73 6.66 5.59 25.31
N SER A 74 5.87 4.61 25.75
CA SER A 74 5.59 3.42 24.92
C SER A 74 4.29 3.63 24.14
N MET A 75 4.28 3.26 22.86
CA MET A 75 3.12 3.43 21.99
C MET A 75 2.58 2.10 21.51
N LEU A 76 1.29 1.90 21.73
CA LEU A 76 0.54 0.75 21.25
C LEU A 76 -0.47 1.19 20.20
N ILE A 77 -0.63 0.38 19.15
CA ILE A 77 -1.70 0.53 18.17
C ILE A 77 -2.67 -0.63 18.32
N SER A 78 -3.92 -0.29 18.64
CA SER A 78 -5.04 -1.23 18.60
C SER A 78 -5.72 -1.17 17.24
N VAL A 79 -5.87 -2.32 16.60
CA VAL A 79 -6.61 -2.46 15.35
C VAL A 79 -7.79 -3.39 15.60
N LYS A 80 -9.01 -2.90 15.40
CA LYS A 80 -10.25 -3.69 15.47
C LYS A 80 -10.92 -3.70 14.10
N ILE A 81 -11.24 -4.87 13.57
CA ILE A 81 -11.81 -5.04 12.23
C ILE A 81 -13.27 -5.45 12.35
N PHE A 82 -14.11 -4.86 11.52
CA PHE A 82 -15.55 -5.05 11.49
C PHE A 82 -16.04 -5.23 10.06
N ASP A 83 -17.17 -5.94 9.92
CA ASP A 83 -17.89 -6.04 8.65
C ASP A 83 -18.88 -4.89 8.51
N ARG A 84 -18.91 -4.25 7.33
CA ARG A 84 -19.92 -3.24 6.98
C ARG A 84 -21.22 -3.95 6.61
N ILE A 85 -22.00 -4.30 7.61
CA ILE A 85 -23.40 -4.70 7.47
C ILE A 85 -24.30 -3.66 8.12
N GLU A 86 -25.61 -3.68 7.81
CA GLU A 86 -26.59 -2.90 8.57
C GLU A 86 -26.49 -3.27 10.06
N ALA A 87 -26.49 -2.24 10.91
CA ALA A 87 -26.09 -2.32 12.31
C ALA A 87 -26.80 -3.44 13.11
N PRO A 88 -26.13 -4.04 14.13
CA PRO A 88 -24.80 -3.69 14.63
C PRO A 88 -23.65 -4.22 13.76
N GLU A 89 -22.58 -3.42 13.66
CA GLU A 89 -21.33 -3.81 12.99
C GLU A 89 -20.78 -5.11 13.63
N ARG A 90 -20.45 -6.11 12.81
CA ARG A 90 -19.94 -7.41 13.31
C ARG A 90 -18.43 -7.40 13.39
N ARG A 91 -17.87 -7.61 14.59
CA ARG A 91 -16.43 -7.75 14.79
C ARG A 91 -15.91 -8.98 14.04
N MET A 92 -14.97 -8.76 13.13
CA MET A 92 -14.29 -9.80 12.36
C MET A 92 -12.99 -10.24 13.03
N GLY A 93 -12.29 -9.31 13.69
CA GLY A 93 -11.01 -9.60 14.33
C GLY A 93 -10.32 -8.35 14.86
N GLY A 94 -9.03 -8.48 15.13
CA GLY A 94 -8.19 -7.38 15.57
C GLY A 94 -6.91 -7.87 16.23
N ALA A 95 -5.96 -6.95 16.41
CA ALA A 95 -4.73 -7.18 17.15
C ALA A 95 -4.22 -5.89 17.78
N LEU A 96 -3.28 -6.05 18.71
CA LEU A 96 -2.49 -4.97 19.28
C LEU A 96 -1.07 -5.06 18.71
N PHE A 97 -0.48 -3.91 18.39
CA PHE A 97 0.91 -3.80 17.97
C PHE A 97 1.64 -2.83 18.86
N ASP A 98 2.85 -3.20 19.26
CA ASP A 98 3.78 -2.30 19.93
C ASP A 98 4.71 -1.68 18.89
N ILE A 99 4.84 -0.34 18.91
CA ILE A 99 5.64 0.38 17.91
C ILE A 99 7.12 0.02 18.02
N ALA A 100 7.65 -0.10 19.24
CA ALA A 100 9.06 -0.44 19.44
C ALA A 100 9.36 -1.84 18.87
N SER A 101 8.54 -2.83 19.24
CA SER A 101 8.64 -4.19 18.69
C SER A 101 8.51 -4.21 17.15
N LEU A 102 7.59 -3.43 16.58
CA LEU A 102 7.46 -3.31 15.11
C LEU A 102 8.75 -2.81 14.45
N GLN A 103 9.37 -1.77 15.02
CA GLN A 103 10.62 -1.21 14.52
C GLN A 103 11.77 -2.22 14.60
N GLU A 104 11.86 -2.98 15.70
CA GLU A 104 12.84 -4.06 15.87
C GLU A 104 12.69 -5.19 14.84
N ASN A 105 11.45 -5.46 14.40
CA ASN A 105 11.14 -6.51 13.43
C ASN A 105 11.16 -6.00 11.97
N GLY A 106 11.99 -4.99 11.68
CA GLY A 106 12.15 -4.47 10.33
C GLY A 106 10.95 -3.67 9.83
N CYS A 107 10.17 -3.08 10.74
CA CYS A 107 8.98 -2.27 10.44
C CYS A 107 7.83 -3.04 9.78
N PHE A 108 7.77 -4.35 9.98
CA PHE A 108 6.67 -5.17 9.50
C PHE A 108 6.32 -6.25 10.51
N MET A 109 5.03 -6.54 10.72
CA MET A 109 4.58 -7.69 11.50
C MET A 109 3.28 -8.28 10.95
N GLU A 110 3.11 -9.58 11.14
CA GLU A 110 1.83 -10.27 11.01
C GLU A 110 1.39 -10.86 12.35
N ARG A 111 0.08 -10.88 12.58
CA ARG A 111 -0.55 -11.56 13.72
C ARG A 111 -1.77 -12.34 13.26
N LYS A 112 -1.80 -13.64 13.57
CA LYS A 112 -3.03 -14.43 13.45
C LYS A 112 -4.08 -13.88 14.43
N MET A 113 -5.29 -13.67 13.93
CA MET A 113 -6.40 -13.18 14.75
C MET A 113 -7.16 -14.34 15.38
N ARG A 114 -7.71 -14.14 16.59
CA ARG A 114 -8.45 -15.18 17.32
C ARG A 114 -9.61 -15.78 16.51
N ASN A 115 -10.28 -14.97 15.69
CA ASN A 115 -11.46 -15.37 14.92
C ASN A 115 -11.12 -15.83 13.49
N GLY A 116 -9.86 -16.17 13.22
CA GLY A 116 -9.37 -16.53 11.89
C GLY A 116 -8.85 -15.33 11.11
N GLY A 117 -8.09 -15.62 10.06
CA GLY A 117 -7.35 -14.63 9.28
C GLY A 117 -6.09 -14.13 9.95
N THR A 118 -5.31 -13.38 9.19
CA THR A 118 -4.06 -12.76 9.63
C THR A 118 -4.14 -11.27 9.38
N LEU A 119 -3.79 -10.47 10.38
CA LEU A 119 -3.63 -9.03 10.25
C LEU A 119 -2.15 -8.71 10.13
N SER A 120 -1.78 -8.00 9.08
CA SER A 120 -0.42 -7.49 8.87
C SER A 120 -0.40 -5.97 9.03
N CYS A 121 0.76 -5.44 9.40
CA CYS A 121 0.97 -4.01 9.43
C CYS A 121 2.42 -3.66 9.10
N SER A 122 2.62 -2.44 8.62
CA SER A 122 3.94 -1.91 8.32
C SER A 122 4.09 -0.47 8.78
N LEU A 123 5.34 -0.09 9.04
CA LEU A 123 5.75 1.27 9.37
C LEU A 123 6.67 1.83 8.29
N VAL A 124 6.41 3.06 7.87
CA VAL A 124 7.29 3.80 6.97
C VAL A 124 7.60 5.15 7.58
N GLU A 125 8.89 5.49 7.67
CA GLU A 125 9.30 6.80 8.13
C GLU A 125 9.01 7.87 7.06
N LYS A 126 8.29 8.92 7.46
CA LYS A 126 8.05 10.09 6.62
C LYS A 126 9.25 11.02 6.71
N CYS A 127 10.05 11.04 5.66
CA CYS A 127 11.13 11.99 5.43
C CYS A 127 10.91 12.77 4.13
N ASP A 128 11.51 13.96 4.01
CA ASP A 128 11.60 14.67 2.73
C ASP A 128 12.60 13.94 1.83
N ALA A 129 12.09 12.94 1.10
CA ALA A 129 12.83 12.20 0.07
C ALA A 129 12.56 12.76 -1.34
N GLY A 130 11.76 13.82 -1.45
CA GLY A 130 11.30 14.38 -2.70
C GLY A 130 9.96 13.79 -3.13
N GLN A 131 9.49 14.22 -4.29
CA GLN A 131 8.18 13.87 -4.83
C GLN A 131 8.30 13.28 -6.22
N VAL A 132 7.38 12.38 -6.56
CA VAL A 132 7.18 11.93 -7.94
C VAL A 132 5.77 12.22 -8.40
N LYS A 133 5.64 12.58 -9.68
CA LYS A 133 4.36 12.64 -10.38
C LYS A 133 4.45 11.82 -11.64
N PHE A 134 3.43 11.02 -11.93
CA PHE A 134 3.35 10.27 -13.18
C PHE A 134 1.91 10.03 -13.61
N THR A 135 1.72 9.78 -14.90
CA THR A 135 0.42 9.44 -15.50
C THR A 135 0.55 8.09 -16.20
N LEU A 136 -0.39 7.19 -15.94
CA LEU A 136 -0.42 5.86 -16.52
C LEU A 136 -1.55 5.73 -17.53
N GLN A 137 -1.30 4.97 -18.59
CA GLN A 137 -2.32 4.52 -19.52
C GLN A 137 -2.29 2.99 -19.60
N GLY A 138 -3.42 2.34 -19.42
CA GLY A 138 -3.59 0.95 -19.86
C GLY A 138 -3.72 0.90 -21.37
N TYR A 139 -3.19 -0.14 -22.01
CA TYR A 139 -3.27 -0.30 -23.46
C TYR A 139 -3.60 -1.75 -23.83
N ARG A 140 -4.60 -1.92 -24.72
CA ARG A 140 -5.09 -3.22 -25.19
C ARG A 140 -5.31 -4.25 -24.08
N LEU A 141 -5.92 -3.82 -22.97
CA LEU A 141 -6.22 -4.69 -21.85
C LEU A 141 -7.14 -5.84 -22.29
N LYS A 142 -6.85 -7.05 -21.81
CA LYS A 142 -7.66 -8.25 -22.05
C LYS A 142 -9.04 -8.08 -21.43
N THR A 143 -10.07 -8.42 -22.19
CA THR A 143 -11.44 -8.49 -21.66
C THR A 143 -11.61 -9.70 -20.75
N ILE A 144 -12.10 -9.50 -19.53
CA ILE A 144 -12.29 -10.56 -18.53
C ILE A 144 -13.76 -10.85 -18.19
N ASN A 145 -14.69 -9.93 -18.49
CA ASN A 145 -16.13 -10.21 -18.35
C ASN A 145 -16.79 -10.42 -19.71
N ARG A 146 -17.31 -11.64 -19.90
CA ARG A 146 -18.18 -12.02 -21.01
C ARG A 146 -19.54 -12.43 -20.45
N ALA A 147 -20.45 -11.48 -20.31
CA ALA A 147 -21.84 -11.76 -19.97
C ALA A 147 -22.72 -11.51 -21.19
N LYS A 148 -23.46 -12.54 -21.63
CA LYS A 148 -24.54 -12.50 -22.64
C LYS A 148 -24.40 -11.36 -23.67
N ASN A 149 -23.35 -11.43 -24.49
CA ASN A 149 -23.08 -10.52 -25.63
C ASN A 149 -22.66 -9.07 -25.29
N LYS A 150 -22.25 -8.77 -24.05
CA LYS A 150 -21.57 -7.51 -23.71
C LYS A 150 -20.20 -7.80 -23.11
N LEU A 151 -19.15 -7.38 -23.83
CA LEU A 151 -17.78 -7.30 -23.32
C LEU A 151 -17.70 -6.03 -22.49
N ARG A 152 -17.59 -6.16 -21.16
CA ARG A 152 -17.43 -5.01 -20.25
C ARG A 152 -16.13 -5.17 -19.50
N THR A 153 -15.29 -4.15 -19.52
CA THR A 153 -14.08 -4.12 -18.71
C THR A 153 -13.98 -2.72 -18.15
N ASN A 154 -14.05 -2.63 -16.83
CA ASN A 154 -14.02 -1.39 -16.08
C ASN A 154 -12.68 -1.33 -15.34
N PRO A 155 -11.57 -1.07 -16.03
CA PRO A 155 -10.25 -1.14 -15.41
C PRO A 155 -10.04 -0.04 -14.36
N TYR A 156 -9.37 -0.41 -13.29
CA TYR A 156 -8.63 0.46 -12.39
C TYR A 156 -7.30 -0.21 -12.08
N PHE A 157 -6.33 0.52 -11.55
CA PHE A 157 -5.08 -0.08 -11.09
C PHE A 157 -4.83 0.22 -9.62
N GLU A 158 -4.02 -0.65 -9.02
CA GLU A 158 -3.46 -0.45 -7.70
C GLU A 158 -1.93 -0.43 -7.80
N ILE A 159 -1.30 0.37 -6.93
CA ILE A 159 0.14 0.34 -6.72
C ILE A 159 0.37 -0.21 -5.33
N SER A 160 1.20 -1.26 -5.26
CA SER A 160 1.66 -1.82 -4.01
C SER A 160 3.17 -1.66 -3.86
N ARG A 161 3.58 -1.30 -2.66
CA ARG A 161 4.98 -1.19 -2.25
C ARG A 161 5.42 -2.52 -1.65
N ASP A 162 6.64 -2.93 -1.91
CA ASP A 162 7.25 -4.06 -1.22
C ASP A 162 7.56 -3.68 0.24
N ASP A 163 6.91 -4.32 1.20
CA ASP A 163 7.15 -4.14 2.64
C ASP A 163 7.87 -5.36 3.26
N GLY A 164 8.50 -6.20 2.42
CA GLY A 164 9.25 -7.38 2.81
C GLY A 164 8.46 -8.66 2.53
N PRO A 165 7.79 -9.26 3.52
CA PRO A 165 7.09 -10.53 3.32
C PRO A 165 5.73 -10.38 2.62
N CYS A 166 5.25 -9.15 2.40
CA CYS A 166 4.06 -8.91 1.59
C CYS A 166 4.07 -7.54 0.89
N TRP A 167 3.28 -7.45 -0.16
CA TRP A 167 2.95 -6.21 -0.84
C TRP A 167 1.91 -5.42 -0.05
N THR A 168 2.16 -4.13 0.18
CA THR A 168 1.20 -3.21 0.79
C THR A 168 0.63 -2.28 -0.28
N THR A 169 -0.67 -2.35 -0.52
CA THR A 169 -1.32 -1.42 -1.45
C THR A 169 -1.36 -0.01 -0.87
N ILE A 170 -0.84 0.95 -1.61
CA ILE A 170 -0.68 2.36 -1.19
C ILE A 170 -1.46 3.33 -2.07
N TYR A 171 -1.99 2.87 -3.20
CA TYR A 171 -2.81 3.66 -4.09
C TYR A 171 -3.78 2.79 -4.88
N ARG A 172 -4.94 3.38 -5.20
CA ARG A 172 -5.93 2.84 -6.12
C ARG A 172 -6.43 3.98 -7.02
N SER A 173 -6.45 3.74 -8.33
CA SER A 173 -6.95 4.70 -9.30
C SER A 173 -8.48 4.77 -9.32
N GLU A 174 -8.99 5.72 -10.08
CA GLU A 174 -10.38 5.71 -10.51
C GLU A 174 -10.69 4.53 -11.44
N VAL A 175 -11.97 4.18 -11.54
CA VAL A 175 -12.49 3.14 -12.43
C VAL A 175 -12.88 3.77 -13.76
N GLN A 176 -12.27 3.29 -14.84
CA GLN A 176 -12.58 3.73 -16.20
C GLN A 176 -13.60 2.76 -16.83
N ALA A 177 -14.82 3.21 -17.12
CA ALA A 177 -15.89 2.30 -17.55
C ALA A 177 -15.76 1.86 -19.01
N ASN A 178 -15.87 0.55 -19.26
CA ASN A 178 -15.92 -0.07 -20.60
C ASN A 178 -14.79 0.37 -21.57
N TYR A 179 -13.56 0.48 -21.08
CA TYR A 179 -12.45 0.97 -21.89
C TYR A 179 -11.21 0.09 -21.76
N LEU A 180 -10.71 -0.44 -22.88
CA LEU A 180 -9.53 -1.33 -22.90
C LEU A 180 -8.21 -0.57 -23.08
N SER A 181 -8.25 0.75 -23.20
CA SER A 181 -7.04 1.59 -23.24
C SER A 181 -7.19 2.84 -22.36
N PRO A 182 -7.53 2.65 -21.07
CA PRO A 182 -7.85 3.73 -20.14
C PRO A 182 -6.67 4.66 -19.92
N LYS A 183 -6.94 5.97 -19.90
CA LYS A 183 -6.00 6.96 -19.37
C LYS A 183 -6.44 7.29 -17.95
N PHE A 184 -5.51 7.16 -17.02
CA PHE A 184 -5.81 7.39 -15.61
C PHE A 184 -5.41 8.79 -15.16
N GLU A 185 -5.93 9.23 -14.02
CA GLU A 185 -5.53 10.49 -13.42
C GLU A 185 -4.04 10.52 -13.03
N GLN A 186 -3.47 11.74 -12.96
CA GLN A 186 -2.08 11.91 -12.56
C GLN A 186 -1.89 11.52 -11.10
N CYS A 187 -0.96 10.60 -10.87
CA CYS A 187 -0.49 10.22 -9.56
C CYS A 187 0.51 11.24 -9.02
N LYS A 188 0.45 11.52 -7.71
CA LYS A 188 1.43 12.36 -6.99
C LYS A 188 1.74 11.73 -5.63
N PHE A 189 3.02 11.49 -5.37
CA PHE A 189 3.47 10.86 -4.12
C PHE A 189 4.71 11.55 -3.53
N GLU A 190 4.84 11.48 -2.21
CA GLU A 190 6.13 11.58 -1.54
C GLU A 190 6.91 10.28 -1.78
N LEU A 191 8.18 10.39 -2.16
CA LEU A 191 9.04 9.25 -2.44
C LEU A 191 9.28 8.37 -1.20
N SER A 192 9.27 8.97 0.00
CA SER A 192 9.38 8.23 1.26
C SER A 192 8.19 7.28 1.47
N SER A 193 6.97 7.75 1.20
CA SER A 193 5.77 6.90 1.27
C SER A 193 5.69 5.89 0.12
N LEU A 194 6.10 6.25 -1.10
CA LEU A 194 5.95 5.37 -2.26
C LEU A 194 6.97 4.23 -2.27
N CYS A 195 8.24 4.55 -2.03
CA CYS A 195 9.36 3.63 -2.24
C CYS A 195 10.47 3.81 -1.20
N ARG A 196 10.16 4.34 -0.01
CA ARG A 196 11.13 4.64 1.07
C ARG A 196 12.29 5.54 0.64
N GLY A 197 12.10 6.33 -0.41
CA GLY A 197 13.13 7.17 -1.01
C GLY A 197 14.09 6.45 -1.96
N ASP A 198 13.96 5.13 -2.10
CA ASP A 198 14.76 4.33 -3.04
C ASP A 198 14.00 4.19 -4.37
N LEU A 199 14.54 4.78 -5.43
CA LEU A 199 13.90 4.76 -6.75
C LEU A 199 13.98 3.39 -7.44
N ASP A 200 14.84 2.50 -6.94
CA ASP A 200 15.03 1.15 -7.45
C ASP A 200 14.20 0.12 -6.69
N ALA A 201 13.59 0.52 -5.57
CA ALA A 201 12.73 -0.37 -4.78
C ALA A 201 11.55 -0.90 -5.63
N PRO A 202 11.23 -2.20 -5.53
CA PRO A 202 10.13 -2.80 -6.27
C PRO A 202 8.76 -2.19 -5.95
N LEU A 203 7.98 -2.00 -7.00
CA LEU A 203 6.57 -1.62 -6.99
C LEU A 203 5.80 -2.64 -7.82
N LEU A 204 4.71 -3.15 -7.25
CA LEU A 204 3.77 -4.01 -7.96
C LEU A 204 2.60 -3.16 -8.44
N LEU A 205 2.41 -3.12 -9.76
CA LEU A 205 1.23 -2.53 -10.39
C LEU A 205 0.29 -3.67 -10.79
N THR A 206 -0.92 -3.67 -10.23
CA THR A 206 -1.97 -4.64 -10.57
C THR A 206 -3.15 -3.93 -11.19
N VAL A 207 -3.58 -4.37 -12.37
CA VAL A 207 -4.81 -3.88 -12.99
C VAL A 207 -5.95 -4.80 -12.61
N TYR A 208 -7.10 -4.24 -12.26
CA TYR A 208 -8.30 -4.96 -11.90
C TYR A 208 -9.46 -4.53 -12.78
N ASN A 209 -10.41 -5.44 -12.96
CA ASN A 209 -11.72 -5.17 -13.53
C ASN A 209 -12.74 -5.06 -12.39
N LYS A 210 -13.33 -3.88 -12.21
CA LYS A 210 -14.41 -3.64 -11.24
C LYS A 210 -15.74 -4.19 -11.76
N ASP A 211 -16.40 -4.98 -10.93
CA ASP A 211 -17.77 -5.46 -11.13
C ASP A 211 -18.63 -5.01 -9.96
N SER A 212 -19.87 -4.58 -10.21
CA SER A 212 -20.78 -4.12 -9.15
C SER A 212 -21.46 -5.28 -8.43
N ALA A 213 -21.52 -6.47 -9.03
CA ALA A 213 -22.21 -7.64 -8.51
C ALA A 213 -21.25 -8.69 -7.93
N THR A 214 -19.99 -8.72 -8.36
CA THR A 214 -19.01 -9.73 -7.92
C THR A 214 -17.76 -9.09 -7.30
N GLN A 215 -16.90 -9.92 -6.73
CA GLN A 215 -15.54 -9.52 -6.36
C GLN A 215 -14.78 -9.03 -7.59
N ASN A 216 -13.86 -8.08 -7.37
CA ASN A 216 -13.00 -7.53 -8.42
C ASN A 216 -12.08 -8.63 -8.97
N ARG A 217 -11.80 -8.59 -10.27
CA ARG A 217 -10.98 -9.60 -10.95
C ARG A 217 -9.67 -9.00 -11.42
N VAL A 218 -8.57 -9.71 -11.26
CA VAL A 218 -7.27 -9.27 -11.79
C VAL A 218 -7.27 -9.37 -13.32
N ILE A 219 -7.04 -8.21 -13.93
CA ILE A 219 -6.30 -7.91 -15.16
C ILE A 219 -5.12 -8.81 -15.53
N GLY A 220 -3.99 -8.22 -15.21
CA GLY A 220 -2.67 -8.78 -15.01
C GLY A 220 -1.94 -7.82 -14.08
N SER A 221 -0.68 -8.12 -13.85
CA SER A 221 0.21 -7.35 -13.01
C SER A 221 1.58 -7.23 -13.67
N LEU A 222 2.34 -6.23 -13.24
CA LEU A 222 3.75 -6.09 -13.55
C LEU A 222 4.49 -5.56 -12.32
N GLU A 223 5.73 -6.00 -12.17
CA GLU A 223 6.67 -5.40 -11.23
C GLU A 223 7.52 -4.37 -11.97
N THR A 224 7.80 -3.25 -11.31
CA THR A 224 8.59 -2.13 -11.85
C THR A 224 9.25 -1.38 -10.70
N SER A 225 10.11 -0.40 -11.01
CA SER A 225 10.56 0.64 -10.07
C SER A 225 10.33 2.03 -10.64
N ILE A 226 10.49 3.09 -9.83
CA ILE A 226 10.43 4.47 -10.34
C ILE A 226 11.53 4.72 -11.35
N ARG A 227 12.74 4.17 -11.11
CA ARG A 227 13.83 4.26 -12.07
C ARG A 227 13.46 3.60 -13.39
N GLU A 228 12.88 2.40 -13.36
CA GLU A 228 12.47 1.72 -14.58
C GLU A 228 11.41 2.56 -15.34
N MET A 229 10.37 3.04 -14.65
CA MET A 229 9.33 3.88 -15.25
C MET A 229 9.91 5.14 -15.93
N MET A 230 10.97 5.73 -15.40
CA MET A 230 11.65 6.89 -15.99
C MET A 230 12.42 6.57 -17.29
N THR A 231 12.79 5.31 -17.50
CA THR A 231 13.56 4.87 -18.67
C THR A 231 12.70 4.33 -19.80
N LYS A 232 11.42 4.01 -19.53
CA LYS A 232 10.53 3.45 -20.55
C LYS A 232 10.04 4.54 -21.52
N PRO A 233 9.89 4.20 -22.81
CA PRO A 233 9.32 5.12 -23.78
C PRO A 233 7.91 5.56 -23.35
N THR A 234 7.61 6.84 -23.50
CA THR A 234 6.30 7.39 -23.12
C THR A 234 5.19 7.10 -24.14
N ARG A 235 5.54 6.40 -25.23
CA ARG A 235 4.66 6.06 -26.33
C ARG A 235 5.04 4.72 -26.91
N ILE A 236 4.05 3.97 -27.37
CA ILE A 236 4.29 2.79 -28.19
C ILE A 236 4.72 3.25 -29.58
N VAL A 237 5.97 2.98 -29.94
CA VAL A 237 6.48 3.11 -31.30
C VAL A 237 5.97 1.92 -32.10
N ARG A 238 5.17 2.19 -33.13
CA ARG A 238 4.77 1.16 -34.09
C ARG A 238 5.92 0.93 -35.04
N SER A 239 6.51 -0.26 -35.06
CA SER A 239 7.13 -0.76 -36.28
C SER A 239 6.01 -0.90 -37.32
N SER A 240 6.13 -0.15 -38.41
CA SER A 240 5.32 -0.32 -39.62
C SER A 240 5.36 -1.79 -40.05
N ALA A 241 4.19 -2.36 -40.32
CA ALA A 241 3.95 -3.77 -40.56
C ALA A 241 4.98 -4.45 -41.49
N SER A 242 5.51 -5.62 -41.06
CA SER A 242 5.92 -6.78 -41.91
C SER A 242 6.91 -7.73 -41.21
N SER A 243 6.68 -8.12 -39.95
CA SER A 243 7.41 -9.27 -39.39
C SER A 243 6.49 -10.18 -38.59
N THR A 244 6.35 -11.39 -39.13
CA THR A 244 5.60 -12.54 -38.62
C THR A 244 6.30 -13.16 -37.41
N SER A 245 6.62 -12.36 -36.41
CA SER A 245 7.22 -12.82 -35.16
C SER A 245 6.70 -11.95 -34.02
N SER A 246 5.84 -12.53 -33.17
CA SER A 246 5.51 -12.07 -31.80
C SER A 246 5.72 -10.57 -31.58
N GLY A 247 4.76 -9.77 -32.04
CA GLY A 247 4.85 -8.31 -32.06
C GLY A 247 4.93 -7.72 -30.65
N ALA A 248 6.13 -7.65 -30.09
CA ALA A 248 6.43 -6.87 -28.90
C ALA A 248 6.12 -5.40 -29.20
N SER A 249 5.19 -4.82 -28.45
CA SER A 249 4.94 -3.38 -28.45
C SER A 249 6.22 -2.68 -27.98
N GLN A 250 6.93 -1.98 -28.88
CA GLN A 250 8.04 -1.13 -28.44
C GLN A 250 7.46 0.06 -27.66
N GLY A 251 7.55 0.03 -26.33
CA GLY A 251 7.32 1.21 -25.47
C GLY A 251 6.37 1.02 -24.29
N GLY A 252 5.57 -0.06 -24.26
CA GLY A 252 4.76 -0.42 -23.10
C GLY A 252 5.51 -1.32 -22.12
N MET A 253 5.07 -1.35 -20.87
CA MET A 253 5.45 -2.36 -19.88
C MET A 253 4.39 -3.47 -19.91
N PRO A 254 4.74 -4.72 -20.24
CA PRO A 254 3.76 -5.78 -20.44
C PRO A 254 3.11 -6.20 -19.13
N LEU A 255 1.78 -6.21 -19.09
CA LEU A 255 0.99 -6.81 -18.02
C LEU A 255 0.87 -8.31 -18.26
N ARG A 256 1.06 -9.11 -17.21
CA ARG A 256 0.94 -10.57 -17.29
C ARG A 256 -0.14 -11.08 -16.35
N ASP A 257 -0.94 -12.04 -16.81
CA ASP A 257 -1.83 -12.78 -15.91
C ASP A 257 -1.06 -13.82 -15.08
N SER A 258 -1.74 -14.53 -14.18
CA SER A 258 -1.12 -15.54 -13.32
C SER A 258 -0.46 -16.71 -14.06
N SER A 259 -0.77 -16.90 -15.35
CA SER A 259 -0.11 -17.90 -16.20
C SER A 259 1.14 -17.36 -16.91
N GLY A 260 1.49 -16.09 -16.71
CA GLY A 260 2.58 -15.40 -17.39
C GLY A 260 2.21 -14.86 -18.78
N LYS A 261 0.98 -15.07 -19.23
CA LYS A 261 0.50 -14.62 -20.54
C LYS A 261 0.31 -13.11 -20.54
N GLU A 262 0.72 -12.45 -21.61
CA GLU A 262 0.51 -11.01 -21.79
C GLU A 262 -0.98 -10.69 -21.99
N VAL A 263 -1.45 -9.70 -21.25
CA VAL A 263 -2.88 -9.31 -21.18
C VAL A 263 -3.09 -7.82 -21.41
N GLY A 264 -2.09 -7.14 -21.97
CA GLY A 264 -2.06 -5.72 -22.27
C GLY A 264 -0.75 -5.08 -21.83
N ASP A 265 -0.67 -3.77 -21.94
CA ASP A 265 0.49 -2.98 -21.54
C ASP A 265 0.08 -1.85 -20.58
N ILE A 266 1.03 -1.41 -19.76
CA ILE A 266 1.01 -0.09 -19.11
C ILE A 266 1.99 0.83 -19.83
N ILE A 267 1.53 2.03 -20.17
CA ILE A 267 2.33 3.09 -20.77
C ILE A 267 2.53 4.20 -19.72
N ILE A 268 3.77 4.66 -19.55
CA ILE A 268 4.09 5.83 -18.73
C ILE A 268 3.96 7.08 -19.60
N GLU A 269 2.82 7.77 -19.61
CA GLU A 269 2.65 8.94 -20.48
C GLU A 269 3.55 10.10 -20.07
N GLN A 270 3.69 10.31 -18.75
CA GLN A 270 4.48 11.36 -18.15
C GLN A 270 5.05 10.85 -16.83
N ILE A 271 6.29 11.23 -16.52
CA ILE A 271 6.89 11.03 -15.20
C ILE A 271 7.86 12.16 -14.90
N SER A 272 7.81 12.67 -13.68
CA SER A 272 8.73 13.69 -13.18
C SER A 272 9.07 13.42 -11.73
N VAL A 273 10.37 13.43 -11.42
CA VAL A 273 10.89 13.29 -10.06
C VAL A 273 11.50 14.60 -9.62
N ARG A 274 11.09 15.08 -8.46
CA ARG A 274 11.65 16.25 -7.79
C ARG A 274 12.39 15.80 -6.55
N ARG A 275 13.70 16.10 -6.47
CA ARG A 275 14.51 15.84 -5.28
C ARG A 275 14.20 16.83 -4.13
N PRO A 276 14.53 16.47 -2.88
CA PRO A 276 14.47 17.39 -1.75
C PRO A 276 15.26 18.67 -2.02
N LYS A 277 14.84 19.80 -1.46
CA LYS A 277 15.70 20.99 -1.46
C LYS A 277 16.89 20.71 -0.53
N PRO A 278 18.13 21.07 -0.92
CA PRO A 278 19.25 20.97 0.01
C PRO A 278 18.94 21.82 1.25
N ARG A 279 19.01 21.20 2.43
CA ARG A 279 18.92 21.95 3.70
C ARG A 279 20.08 22.95 3.71
N ARG A 280 19.75 24.26 3.78
CA ARG A 280 20.76 25.30 4.05
C ARG A 280 21.44 24.96 5.38
N ARG A 281 22.66 24.45 5.33
CA ARG A 281 23.52 24.35 6.52
C ARG A 281 23.75 25.78 7.02
N LYS A 282 23.32 26.07 8.26
CA LYS A 282 23.95 27.16 8.99
C LYS A 282 25.41 26.76 9.19
N SER A 283 26.33 27.57 8.70
CA SER A 283 27.76 27.36 8.89
C SER A 283 28.11 27.50 10.37
N SER A 284 28.11 26.38 11.08
CA SER A 284 28.87 26.19 12.31
C SER A 284 29.67 24.91 12.12
N GLY A 285 30.97 25.00 12.36
CA GLY A 285 31.98 24.05 11.91
C GLY A 285 31.73 22.59 12.32
N VAL A 286 32.28 21.71 11.49
CA VAL A 286 32.63 20.31 11.72
C VAL A 286 31.56 19.47 12.41
N ASP A 287 30.71 18.83 11.60
CA ASP A 287 30.68 17.36 11.57
C ASP A 287 29.93 16.84 10.33
N SER A 288 30.56 15.87 9.68
CA SER A 288 30.08 15.12 8.53
C SER A 288 29.30 13.90 8.98
N LEU A 289 27.96 13.97 8.97
CA LEU A 289 27.10 12.79 8.90
C LEU A 289 26.03 13.01 7.83
N SER A 290 25.98 12.05 6.91
CA SER A 290 25.08 11.98 5.78
C SER A 290 23.62 12.02 6.20
N THR A 291 22.86 13.01 5.74
CA THR A 291 21.39 12.95 5.74
C THR A 291 20.93 12.25 4.47
N GLY A 292 21.15 10.93 4.42
CA GLY A 292 20.30 10.03 3.65
C GLY A 292 19.18 9.56 4.56
N CYS A 293 17.99 9.33 4.01
CA CYS A 293 16.99 8.51 4.69
C CYS A 293 17.61 7.10 4.74
N SER A 294 18.36 6.81 5.81
CA SER A 294 19.14 5.59 5.93
C SER A 294 18.19 4.44 6.19
N SER A 295 18.25 3.43 5.31
CA SER A 295 17.55 2.16 5.45
C SER A 295 18.06 1.31 6.64
N SER A 296 19.01 1.80 7.45
CA SER A 296 19.71 1.01 8.47
C SER A 296 19.72 1.60 9.89
N LEU A 297 18.80 2.50 10.27
CA LEU A 297 18.82 3.14 11.61
C LEU A 297 17.87 2.50 12.64
N PHE A 298 17.89 1.17 12.77
CA PHE A 298 17.36 0.48 13.95
C PHE A 298 18.54 -0.11 14.73
N SER A 299 19.29 0.74 15.44
CA SER A 299 20.28 0.30 16.43
C SER A 299 19.90 0.81 17.81
N ASN A 300 19.59 -0.15 18.69
CA ASN A 300 19.07 -0.04 20.05
C ASN A 300 19.90 0.84 21.00
N LYS A 301 19.20 1.50 21.94
CA LYS A 301 19.53 1.48 23.38
C LYS A 301 18.26 1.53 24.25
N HIS A 302 18.16 0.52 25.13
CA HIS A 302 17.22 0.31 26.25
C HIS A 302 15.72 0.16 25.93
N VAL A 303 15.25 -1.09 25.96
CA VAL A 303 13.83 -1.45 25.88
C VAL A 303 13.43 -2.15 27.18
N LYS A 304 12.41 -1.61 27.86
CA LYS A 304 11.67 -2.33 28.90
C LYS A 304 10.62 -3.19 28.22
N LEU A 305 10.79 -4.51 28.27
CA LEU A 305 9.79 -5.46 27.81
C LEU A 305 8.57 -5.39 28.76
N VAL A 306 7.53 -4.64 28.39
CA VAL A 306 6.26 -4.66 29.12
C VAL A 306 5.41 -5.80 28.55
N ARG A 307 5.22 -6.87 29.33
CA ARG A 307 4.30 -7.95 28.97
C ARG A 307 2.86 -7.45 29.14
N PHE A 308 2.15 -7.25 28.03
CA PHE A 308 0.73 -6.90 28.05
C PHE A 308 -0.13 -8.17 28.12
N SER A 309 -1.03 -8.21 29.12
CA SER A 309 -2.06 -9.25 29.19
C SER A 309 -3.15 -8.98 28.14
N SER A 310 -3.50 -10.01 27.37
CA SER A 310 -4.53 -9.94 26.33
C SER A 310 -5.96 -9.72 26.87
N ALA A 311 -6.15 -9.71 28.19
CA ALA A 311 -7.46 -9.64 28.85
C ALA A 311 -7.98 -8.20 29.08
N LEU A 312 -7.15 -7.17 28.90
CA LEU A 312 -7.53 -5.79 29.25
C LEU A 312 -8.32 -5.02 28.18
N PHE A 313 -8.55 -5.59 26.99
CA PHE A 313 -9.02 -4.81 25.83
C PHE A 313 -10.01 -5.53 24.90
N ASP A 314 -10.61 -6.63 25.35
CA ASP A 314 -11.71 -7.30 24.64
C ASP A 314 -13.00 -6.48 24.62
#